data_AF-A0A5C2SAI0-F1
#
_entry.id   AF-A0A5C2SAI0-F1
#
_cell.length_a   1.000
_cell.length_b   1.000
_cell.length_c   1.000
_cell.angle_alpha   90.00
_cell.angle_beta   90.00
_cell.angle_gamma   90.00
#
_symmetry.space_group_name_H-M   'P 1'
#
loop_
_entity.id
_entity.type
_entity.pdbx_description
1 polymer ?
#
loop_
_entity_poly.entity_id
_entity_poly.type
_entity_poly.pdbx_seq_one_letter_code
_entity_poly.pdbx_strand_id
1 'polypeptide(L)'
;MSRASPSTHRRQSSSSVTYPPRCQCLVDSRTRCNARTVPRRQVCDAHLAAYEKSYRDYKDAADETITLRVQLKRGDVHSLDLVEVDARIIDVRAYIDALEKELALRKEHDWTFVGEPDEGHQERLRKIEQRLAHNREIIHMLRSR
;
A
#
# COMPACT_ATOMS: atom_id res chain seq x y z
N MET A 1 45.66 -33.07 40.14
CA MET A 1 45.12 -32.72 38.80
C MET A 1 43.60 -32.68 38.90
N SER A 2 43.01 -31.52 39.20
CA SER A 2 41.56 -31.36 39.35
C SER A 2 41.01 -30.68 38.11
N ARG A 3 40.22 -31.40 37.31
CA ARG A 3 39.51 -30.86 36.15
C ARG A 3 38.11 -30.42 36.60
N ALA A 4 37.84 -29.13 36.44
CA ALA A 4 36.53 -28.53 36.68
C ALA A 4 35.55 -28.90 35.56
N SER A 5 34.32 -29.26 35.94
CA SER A 5 33.19 -29.46 35.04
C SER A 5 32.53 -28.11 34.71
N PRO A 6 32.16 -27.81 33.45
CA PRO A 6 31.31 -26.68 33.13
C PRO A 6 29.83 -27.05 33.27
N SER A 7 29.13 -26.33 34.13
CA SER A 7 27.67 -26.37 34.30
C SER A 7 26.95 -25.97 33.02
N THR A 8 26.03 -26.82 32.60
CA THR A 8 25.07 -26.59 31.52
C THR A 8 23.96 -25.63 31.97
N HIS A 9 24.10 -24.34 31.65
CA HIS A 9 22.96 -23.42 31.71
C HIS A 9 22.01 -23.69 30.53
N ARG A 10 21.02 -24.55 30.78
CA ARG A 10 19.84 -24.74 29.94
C ARG A 10 19.02 -23.44 29.92
N ARG A 11 19.18 -22.63 28.87
CA ARG A 11 18.26 -21.53 28.55
C ARG A 11 16.86 -22.12 28.41
N GLN A 12 15.98 -21.77 29.35
CA GLN A 12 14.55 -22.01 29.21
C GLN A 12 14.04 -21.02 28.17
N SER A 13 13.79 -21.51 26.96
CA SER A 13 13.07 -20.80 25.92
C SER A 13 11.63 -20.62 26.39
N SER A 14 11.31 -19.43 26.89
CA SER A 14 9.96 -18.99 27.18
C SER A 14 9.13 -19.07 25.90
N SER A 15 8.32 -20.12 25.80
CA SER A 15 7.35 -20.30 24.72
C SER A 15 6.23 -19.30 24.96
N SER A 16 6.35 -18.11 24.38
CA SER A 16 5.27 -17.12 24.38
C SER A 16 4.09 -17.74 23.62
N VAL A 17 3.02 -18.07 24.35
CA VAL A 17 1.74 -18.46 23.77
C VAL A 17 1.25 -17.28 22.95
N THR A 18 1.47 -17.35 21.64
CA THR A 18 1.01 -16.35 20.69
C THR A 18 -0.46 -16.63 20.46
N TYR A 19 -1.33 -15.91 21.18
CA TYR A 19 -2.75 -15.92 20.88
C TYR A 19 -2.94 -15.44 19.44
N PRO A 20 -3.86 -16.06 18.67
CA PRO A 20 -4.15 -15.59 17.34
C PRO A 20 -4.59 -14.11 17.41
N PRO A 21 -4.21 -13.30 16.41
CA PRO A 21 -4.59 -11.90 16.39
C PRO A 21 -6.12 -11.75 16.46
N ARG A 22 -6.57 -10.60 16.96
CA ARG A 22 -8.00 -10.25 16.92
C ARG A 22 -8.27 -9.47 15.66
N CYS A 23 -9.44 -9.71 15.06
CA CYS A 23 -9.89 -8.93 13.91
C CYS A 23 -9.88 -7.45 14.28
N GLN A 24 -9.42 -6.57 13.39
CA GLN A 24 -9.39 -5.11 13.58
C GLN A 24 -10.27 -4.39 12.55
N CYS A 25 -11.25 -5.08 11.95
CA CYS A 25 -12.18 -4.45 11.01
C CYS A 25 -12.98 -3.36 11.71
N LEU A 26 -13.05 -2.15 11.14
CA LEU A 26 -14.03 -1.15 11.57
C LEU A 26 -15.44 -1.65 11.23
N VAL A 27 -16.27 -1.77 12.27
CA VAL A 27 -17.70 -2.13 12.12
C VAL A 27 -18.60 -0.88 12.06
N ASP A 28 -18.08 0.24 12.56
CA ASP A 28 -18.63 1.58 12.43
C ASP A 28 -17.45 2.59 12.36
N SER A 29 -17.73 3.90 12.38
CA SER A 29 -16.71 4.94 12.23
C SER A 29 -15.69 5.03 13.38
N ARG A 30 -15.88 4.29 14.48
CA ARG A 30 -15.04 4.36 15.69
C ARG A 30 -14.72 2.99 16.31
N THR A 31 -15.56 1.99 16.10
CA THR A 31 -15.48 0.69 16.77
C THR A 31 -14.81 -0.33 15.88
N ARG A 32 -13.77 -0.97 16.43
CA ARG A 32 -13.10 -2.12 15.82
C ARG A 32 -13.77 -3.41 16.29
N CYS A 33 -13.94 -4.37 15.38
CA CYS A 33 -14.23 -5.75 15.72
C CYS A 33 -13.17 -6.26 16.73
N ASN A 34 -13.50 -7.27 17.53
CA ASN A 34 -12.54 -7.92 18.42
C ASN A 34 -12.62 -9.46 18.38
N ALA A 35 -13.37 -9.99 17.41
CA ALA A 35 -13.54 -11.43 17.22
C ALA A 35 -12.19 -12.11 16.98
N ARG A 36 -12.06 -13.36 17.42
CA ARG A 36 -10.84 -14.15 17.18
C ARG A 36 -10.67 -14.37 15.68
N THR A 37 -9.47 -14.16 15.16
CA THR A 37 -9.11 -14.66 13.83
C THR A 37 -8.60 -16.09 13.93
N VAL A 38 -8.60 -16.78 12.80
CA VAL A 38 -7.85 -18.02 12.66
C VAL A 38 -6.38 -17.68 12.36
N PRO A 39 -5.42 -18.56 12.71
CA PRO A 39 -4.01 -18.35 12.41
C PRO A 39 -3.80 -17.98 10.92
N ARG A 40 -2.92 -16.99 10.68
CA ARG A 40 -2.60 -16.44 9.35
C ARG A 40 -3.70 -15.63 8.64
N ARG A 41 -4.85 -15.35 9.28
CA ARG A 41 -5.85 -14.39 8.75
C ARG A 41 -5.79 -13.06 9.49
N GLN A 42 -5.96 -11.98 8.72
CA GLN A 42 -6.02 -10.60 9.24
C GLN A 42 -7.39 -10.26 9.86
N VAL A 43 -8.46 -10.93 9.40
CA VAL A 43 -9.84 -10.66 9.84
C VAL A 43 -10.56 -11.94 10.24
N CYS A 44 -11.68 -11.81 10.98
CA CYS A 44 -12.56 -12.93 11.29
C CYS A 44 -13.43 -13.30 10.08
N ASP A 45 -14.05 -14.48 10.12
CA ASP A 45 -14.82 -15.02 8.99
C ASP A 45 -15.97 -14.12 8.53
N ALA A 46 -16.59 -13.38 9.47
CA ALA A 46 -17.65 -12.43 9.16
C ALA A 46 -17.19 -11.27 8.26
N HIS A 47 -15.91 -10.89 8.34
CA HIS A 47 -15.34 -9.77 7.58
C HIS A 47 -14.45 -10.21 6.43
N LEU A 48 -14.26 -11.52 6.23
CA LEU A 48 -13.34 -12.06 5.23
C LEU A 48 -13.72 -11.64 3.80
N ALA A 49 -15.00 -11.77 3.44
CA ALA A 49 -15.47 -11.41 2.11
C ALA A 49 -15.27 -9.91 1.79
N ALA A 50 -15.52 -9.03 2.78
CA ALA A 50 -15.29 -7.59 2.63
C ALA A 50 -13.81 -7.25 2.51
N TYR A 51 -12.96 -7.90 3.32
CA TYR A 51 -11.52 -7.78 3.26
C TYR A 51 -10.97 -8.19 1.89
N GLU A 52 -11.36 -9.36 1.39
CA GLU A 52 -10.89 -9.89 0.09
C GLU A 52 -11.34 -9.02 -1.08
N LYS A 53 -12.58 -8.50 -1.03
CA LYS A 53 -13.07 -7.56 -2.02
C LYS A 53 -12.23 -6.28 -2.01
N SER A 54 -12.07 -5.64 -0.86
CA SER A 54 -11.28 -4.41 -0.73
C SER A 54 -9.82 -4.62 -1.15
N TYR A 55 -9.24 -5.77 -0.80
CA TYR A 55 -7.90 -6.16 -1.22
C TYR A 55 -7.80 -6.24 -2.75
N ARG A 56 -8.77 -6.89 -3.39
CA ARG A 56 -8.84 -7.01 -4.85
C ARG A 56 -9.00 -5.65 -5.51
N ASP A 57 -9.91 -4.82 -5.02
CA ASP A 57 -10.19 -3.50 -5.58
C ASP A 57 -8.92 -2.64 -5.63
N TYR A 58 -8.13 -2.58 -4.55
CA TYR A 58 -6.89 -1.80 -4.57
C TYR A 58 -5.81 -2.46 -5.44
N LYS A 59 -5.80 -3.79 -5.59
CA LYS A 59 -4.84 -4.50 -6.45
C LYS A 59 -5.14 -4.28 -7.91
N ASP A 60 -6.40 -4.34 -8.30
CA ASP A 60 -6.84 -4.05 -9.67
C ASP A 60 -6.49 -2.60 -10.03
N ALA A 61 -6.69 -1.65 -9.11
CA ALA A 61 -6.24 -0.27 -9.29
C ALA A 61 -4.72 -0.15 -9.40
N ALA A 62 -3.96 -0.93 -8.62
CA ALA A 62 -2.50 -0.96 -8.73
C ALA A 62 -2.04 -1.50 -10.10
N ASP A 63 -2.68 -2.54 -10.62
CA ASP A 63 -2.40 -3.10 -11.94
C ASP A 63 -2.76 -2.11 -13.07
N GLU A 64 -3.86 -1.38 -12.91
CA GLU A 64 -4.23 -0.27 -13.80
C GLU A 64 -3.11 0.80 -13.87
N THR A 65 -2.47 1.13 -12.73
CA THR A 65 -1.31 2.05 -12.74
C THR A 65 -0.11 1.51 -13.52
N ILE A 66 0.07 0.19 -13.56
CA ILE A 66 1.15 -0.44 -14.32
C ILE A 66 0.87 -0.31 -15.82
N THR A 67 -0.37 -0.59 -16.23
CA THR A 67 -0.80 -0.49 -17.63
C THR A 67 -0.73 0.94 -18.16
N LEU A 68 -1.15 1.92 -17.36
CA LEU A 68 -1.19 3.34 -17.76
C LEU A 68 0.12 4.09 -17.49
N ARG A 69 1.18 3.39 -17.10
CA ARG A 69 2.41 4.04 -16.66
C ARG A 69 3.05 4.87 -17.78
N VAL A 70 3.06 6.19 -17.59
CA VAL A 70 3.76 7.13 -18.47
C VAL A 70 5.19 7.34 -17.96
N GLN A 71 6.18 7.17 -18.84
CA GLN A 71 7.58 7.49 -18.57
C GLN A 71 7.96 8.80 -19.26
N LEU A 72 7.56 9.93 -18.66
CA LEU A 72 7.96 11.25 -19.14
C LEU A 72 8.79 11.96 -18.06
N LYS A 73 10.03 12.34 -18.41
CA LYS A 73 10.89 13.13 -17.52
C LYS A 73 10.72 14.62 -17.83
N ARG A 74 11.07 15.46 -16.85
CA ARG A 74 11.00 16.93 -17.00
C ARG A 74 11.79 17.43 -18.21
N GLY A 75 12.98 16.86 -18.47
CA GLY A 75 13.80 17.23 -19.62
C GLY A 75 13.17 16.90 -20.97
N ASP A 76 12.39 15.82 -21.04
CA ASP A 76 11.77 15.34 -22.27
C ASP A 76 10.59 16.24 -22.70
N VAL A 77 10.00 16.98 -21.76
CA VAL A 77 8.85 17.86 -22.01
C VAL A 77 9.17 18.93 -23.06
N HIS A 78 10.38 19.50 -23.02
CA HIS A 78 10.79 20.56 -23.95
C HIS A 78 11.14 20.04 -25.34
N SER A 79 11.45 18.74 -25.47
CA SER A 79 11.78 18.10 -26.74
C SER A 79 10.59 17.51 -27.48
N LEU A 80 9.41 17.43 -26.85
CA LEU A 80 8.19 16.93 -27.50
C LEU A 80 7.76 17.85 -28.66
N ASP A 81 7.20 17.29 -29.72
CA ASP A 81 6.54 18.09 -30.76
C ASP A 81 5.29 18.76 -30.17
N LEU A 82 4.96 19.98 -30.62
CA LEU A 82 3.74 20.69 -30.20
C LEU A 82 2.48 19.89 -30.52
N VAL A 83 2.47 19.13 -31.63
CA VAL A 83 1.30 18.28 -31.99
C VAL A 83 1.10 17.10 -31.05
N GLU A 84 2.14 16.70 -30.30
CA GLU A 84 2.09 15.58 -29.36
C GLU A 84 1.72 16.01 -27.93
N VAL A 85 1.80 17.31 -27.62
CA VAL A 85 1.61 17.84 -26.25
C VAL A 85 0.23 17.44 -25.70
N ASP A 86 -0.84 17.61 -26.48
CA ASP A 86 -2.20 17.30 -26.03
C ASP A 86 -2.39 15.81 -25.75
N ALA A 87 -1.85 14.94 -26.62
CA ALA A 87 -1.89 13.50 -26.41
C ALA A 87 -1.15 13.11 -25.12
N ARG A 88 0.02 13.71 -24.86
CA ARG A 88 0.77 13.46 -23.62
C ARG A 88 0.07 13.98 -22.38
N ILE A 89 -0.64 15.10 -22.47
CA ILE A 89 -1.47 15.58 -21.36
C ILE A 89 -2.57 14.56 -21.04
N ILE A 90 -3.21 13.96 -22.05
CA ILE A 90 -4.24 12.93 -21.86
C ILE A 90 -3.65 11.69 -21.17
N ASP A 91 -2.53 11.18 -21.68
CA ASP A 91 -1.83 10.01 -21.11
C ASP A 91 -1.46 10.25 -19.64
N VAL A 92 -0.85 11.40 -19.33
CA VAL A 92 -0.41 11.72 -17.96
C VAL A 92 -1.59 11.91 -17.02
N ARG A 93 -2.72 12.47 -17.48
CA ARG A 93 -3.95 12.56 -16.68
C ARG A 93 -4.51 11.18 -16.34
N ALA A 94 -4.63 10.30 -17.32
CA ALA A 94 -5.12 8.94 -17.08
C ALA A 94 -4.24 8.20 -16.06
N TYR A 95 -2.92 8.40 -16.12
CA TYR A 95 -2.01 7.83 -15.14
C TYR A 95 -2.16 8.45 -13.73
N ILE A 96 -2.36 9.77 -13.64
CA ILE A 96 -2.66 10.45 -12.36
C ILE A 96 -3.95 9.88 -11.76
N ASP A 97 -5.03 9.79 -12.53
CA ASP A 97 -6.33 9.29 -12.06
C ASP A 97 -6.20 7.85 -11.52
N ALA A 98 -5.44 7.00 -12.21
CA ALA A 98 -5.14 5.64 -11.76
C ALA A 98 -4.35 5.62 -10.44
N LEU A 99 -3.33 6.47 -10.29
CA LEU A 99 -2.55 6.60 -9.05
C LEU A 99 -3.41 7.13 -7.88
N GLU A 100 -4.29 8.09 -8.12
CA GLU A 100 -5.22 8.63 -7.11
C GLU A 100 -6.20 7.56 -6.63
N LYS A 101 -6.76 6.79 -7.57
CA LYS A 101 -7.64 5.65 -7.28
C LYS A 101 -6.91 4.56 -6.47
N GLU A 102 -5.69 4.18 -6.87
CA GLU A 102 -4.88 3.23 -6.09
C GLU A 102 -4.63 3.75 -4.67
N LEU A 103 -4.23 5.03 -4.54
CA LEU A 103 -3.94 5.64 -3.24
C LEU A 103 -5.15 5.64 -2.32
N ALA A 104 -6.32 6.03 -2.84
CA ALA A 104 -7.56 6.10 -2.09
C ALA A 104 -7.98 4.71 -1.59
N LEU A 105 -8.00 3.71 -2.47
CA LEU A 105 -8.42 2.35 -2.13
C LEU A 105 -7.46 1.67 -1.13
N ARG A 106 -6.15 1.92 -1.24
CA ARG A 106 -5.17 1.43 -0.25
C ARG A 106 -5.41 2.05 1.12
N LYS A 107 -5.56 3.38 1.18
CA LYS A 107 -5.82 4.10 2.44
C LYS A 107 -7.13 3.61 3.08
N GLU A 108 -8.16 3.39 2.28
CA GLU A 108 -9.44 2.83 2.76
C GLU A 108 -9.29 1.40 3.28
N HIS A 109 -8.57 0.53 2.55
CA HIS A 109 -8.31 -0.84 2.99
C HIS A 109 -7.57 -0.88 4.33
N ASP A 110 -6.48 -0.13 4.43
CA ASP A 110 -5.64 -0.08 5.63
C ASP A 110 -6.44 0.48 6.81
N TRP A 111 -7.13 1.61 6.60
CA TRP A 111 -8.00 2.21 7.60
C TRP A 111 -9.06 1.23 8.09
N THR A 112 -9.73 0.52 7.18
CA THR A 112 -10.85 -0.36 7.51
C THR A 112 -10.40 -1.63 8.21
N PHE A 113 -9.33 -2.28 7.74
CA PHE A 113 -9.00 -3.65 8.15
C PHE A 113 -7.72 -3.82 8.96
N VAL A 114 -6.74 -2.94 8.75
CA VAL A 114 -5.39 -3.09 9.33
C VAL A 114 -5.21 -2.18 10.54
N GLY A 115 -5.72 -0.96 10.47
CA GLY A 115 -5.47 0.09 11.47
C GLY A 115 -4.28 0.94 11.06
N GLU A 116 -3.20 0.91 11.85
CA GLU A 116 -1.98 1.65 11.54
C GLU A 116 -1.14 0.87 10.50
N PRO A 117 -0.82 1.47 9.34
CA PRO A 117 -0.02 0.80 8.32
C PRO A 117 1.42 0.60 8.79
N ASP A 118 1.99 -0.57 8.46
CA ASP A 118 3.40 -0.85 8.69
C ASP A 118 4.34 0.03 7.84
N GLU A 119 5.63 0.05 8.16
CA GLU A 119 6.63 0.84 7.44
C GLU A 119 6.65 0.55 5.93
N GLY A 120 6.41 -0.70 5.53
CA GLY A 120 6.36 -1.11 4.13
C GLY A 120 5.17 -0.51 3.38
N HIS A 121 4.00 -0.46 4.02
CA HIS A 121 2.80 0.19 3.50
C HIS A 121 2.97 1.70 3.44
N GLN A 122 3.50 2.33 4.51
CA GLN A 122 3.77 3.77 4.54
C GLN A 122 4.71 4.19 3.41
N GLU A 123 5.80 3.43 3.20
CA GLU A 123 6.74 3.69 2.10
C GLU A 123 6.07 3.55 0.72
N ARG A 124 5.16 2.61 0.56
CA ARG A 124 4.41 2.44 -0.69
C ARG A 124 3.48 3.61 -0.96
N LEU A 125 2.73 4.09 0.05
CA LEU A 125 1.86 5.26 -0.08
C LEU A 125 2.68 6.51 -0.44
N ARG A 126 3.81 6.72 0.24
CA ARG A 126 4.74 7.82 -0.05
C ARG A 126 5.23 7.79 -1.50
N LYS A 127 5.58 6.62 -2.03
CA LYS A 127 5.98 6.45 -3.43
C LYS A 127 4.86 6.76 -4.43
N ILE A 128 3.59 6.49 -4.09
CA ILE A 128 2.45 6.87 -4.93
C ILE A 128 2.30 8.40 -4.92
N GLU A 129 2.37 9.02 -3.74
CA GLU A 129 2.27 10.48 -3.58
C GLU A 129 3.40 11.23 -4.32
N GLN A 130 4.63 10.72 -4.26
CA GLN A 130 5.75 11.27 -5.03
C GLN A 130 5.51 11.17 -6.55
N ARG A 131 4.98 10.05 -7.03
CA ARG A 131 4.61 9.88 -8.44
C ARG A 131 3.50 10.85 -8.85
N LEU A 132 2.50 11.07 -8.00
CA LEU A 132 1.45 12.06 -8.24
C LEU A 132 2.03 13.47 -8.35
N ALA A 133 2.88 13.87 -7.41
CA ALA A 133 3.53 15.19 -7.43
C ALA A 133 4.35 15.40 -8.71
N HIS A 134 5.17 14.41 -9.09
CA HIS A 134 5.95 14.44 -10.33
C HIS A 134 5.05 14.60 -11.57
N ASN A 135 4.01 13.80 -11.70
CA ASN A 135 3.16 13.85 -12.91
C ASN A 135 2.32 15.13 -13.00
N ARG A 136 1.88 15.69 -11.86
CA ARG A 136 1.19 16.99 -11.84
C ARG A 136 2.10 18.13 -12.30
N GLU A 137 3.37 18.09 -11.92
CA GLU A 137 4.38 19.03 -12.42
C GLU A 137 4.61 18.87 -13.93
N ILE A 138 4.70 17.63 -14.43
CA ILE A 138 4.78 17.35 -15.87
C ILE A 138 3.59 17.95 -16.63
N ILE A 139 2.36 17.82 -16.13
CA ILE A 139 1.19 18.48 -16.72
C ILE A 139 1.34 20.00 -16.74
N HIS A 140 1.82 20.59 -15.64
CA HIS A 140 2.03 22.03 -15.58
C HIS A 140 3.05 22.50 -16.62
N MET A 141 4.16 21.76 -16.78
CA MET A 141 5.16 22.03 -17.80
C MET A 141 4.60 21.89 -19.22
N LEU A 142 3.86 20.81 -19.52
CA LEU A 142 3.25 20.58 -20.82
C LEU A 142 2.28 21.70 -21.21
N ARG A 143 1.46 22.19 -20.26
CA ARG A 143 0.51 23.29 -20.47
C ARG A 143 1.16 24.66 -20.61
N SER A 144 2.43 24.79 -20.25
CA SER A 144 3.17 26.06 -20.31
C SER A 144 4.01 26.19 -21.60
N ARG A 145 3.92 25.20 -22.49
CA ARG A 145 4.51 25.25 -23.83
C ARG A 145 3.55 25.89 -24.82
#